data_AF-A0A9E1KPL9-F1
#
_entry.id   AF-A0A9E1KPL9-F1
#
_cell.length_a   1.000
_cell.length_b   1.000
_cell.length_c   1.000
_cell.angle_alpha   90.00
_cell.angle_beta   90.00
_cell.angle_gamma   90.00
#
_symmetry.space_group_name_H-M   'P 1'
#
loop_
_entity.id
_entity.type
_entity.pdbx_description
1 polymer ?
#
loop_
_entity_poly.entity_id
_entity_poly.type
_entity_poly.pdbx_seq_one_letter_code
_entity_poly.pdbx_strand_id
1 'polypeptide(L)'
;MWNDLRGFLWLLKLGAVVNLYFLAKTYAPPLVFADAHVLIPAQLLFAVSAFRCLFPVRYENNVVFHDSPLSSIFLTRTLATCSEVALIYQLAYLIRLLNSDRIGWVDTLSWCMVAQVVVSQGFVWGAILSGRLRLYFYEELGWWLIYMANTIASIYLYATVDDFAGRDLLILLNLLFGAVYLPWQLLHLRALIKEAQLNEARKTSPPHVSLEAIKSGLHDSIYARNPTCDPQAWGGLIGATWMTAYWATLIPAWAYLIALKA
;
A
#
# COMPACT_ATOMS: atom_id res chain seq x y z
N MET A 1 24.70 -5.64 10.50
CA MET A 1 24.29 -5.55 9.08
C MET A 1 23.61 -6.87 8.75
N TRP A 2 22.38 -6.86 8.24
CA TRP A 2 21.67 -8.10 7.95
C TRP A 2 22.37 -8.73 6.74
N ASN A 3 22.94 -9.92 6.88
CA ASN A 3 23.66 -10.58 5.80
C ASN A 3 22.74 -11.48 4.95
N ASP A 4 21.55 -11.80 5.48
CA ASP A 4 20.53 -12.64 4.84
C ASP A 4 19.15 -12.27 5.42
N LEU A 5 18.13 -12.06 4.56
CA LEU A 5 16.75 -11.79 4.97
C LEU A 5 15.90 -13.05 5.16
N ARG A 6 16.43 -14.26 4.93
CA ARG A 6 15.65 -15.51 4.95
C ARG A 6 14.80 -15.67 6.20
N GLY A 7 15.39 -15.44 7.38
CA GLY A 7 14.66 -15.53 8.65
C GLY A 7 13.48 -14.56 8.72
N PHE A 8 13.69 -13.31 8.29
CA PHE A 8 12.63 -12.31 8.22
C PHE A 8 11.52 -12.65 7.22
N LEU A 9 11.89 -13.11 6.02
CA LEU A 9 10.91 -13.53 5.00
C LEU A 9 10.05 -14.72 5.47
N TRP A 10 10.60 -15.62 6.28
CA TRP A 10 9.83 -16.65 6.98
C TRP A 10 8.95 -16.10 8.09
N LEU A 11 9.41 -15.11 8.86
CA LEU A 11 8.60 -14.47 9.90
C LEU A 11 7.38 -13.73 9.33
N LEU A 12 7.41 -13.29 8.06
CA LEU A 12 6.23 -12.70 7.40
C LEU A 12 5.02 -13.64 7.40
N LYS A 13 5.23 -14.97 7.49
CA LYS A 13 4.13 -15.95 7.59
C LYS A 13 3.27 -15.73 8.84
N LEU A 14 3.82 -15.18 9.92
CA LEU A 14 3.04 -14.78 11.09
C LEU A 14 2.05 -13.66 10.73
N GLY A 15 2.45 -12.74 9.86
CA GLY A 15 1.54 -11.73 9.30
C GLY A 15 0.38 -12.35 8.53
N ALA A 16 0.60 -13.48 7.82
CA ALA A 16 -0.50 -14.19 7.17
C ALA A 16 -1.51 -14.73 8.18
N VAL A 17 -1.05 -15.28 9.31
CA VAL A 17 -1.92 -15.76 10.39
C VAL A 17 -2.74 -14.60 10.97
N VAL A 18 -2.13 -13.45 11.23
CA VAL A 18 -2.81 -12.24 11.72
C VAL A 18 -3.89 -11.77 10.74
N ASN A 19 -3.57 -11.69 9.46
CA ASN A 19 -4.53 -11.27 8.43
C ASN A 19 -5.67 -12.27 8.24
N LEU A 20 -5.40 -13.57 8.29
CA LEU A 20 -6.44 -14.60 8.25
C LEU A 20 -7.35 -14.52 9.48
N TYR A 21 -6.79 -14.21 10.65
CA TYR A 21 -7.58 -13.95 11.85
C TYR A 21 -8.51 -12.74 11.67
N PHE A 22 -8.00 -11.61 11.18
CA PHE A 22 -8.83 -10.43 10.90
C PHE A 22 -9.91 -10.73 9.85
N LEU A 23 -9.55 -11.45 8.78
CA LEU A 23 -10.51 -11.88 7.77
C LEU A 23 -11.60 -12.76 8.38
N ALA A 24 -11.26 -13.77 9.18
CA ALA A 24 -12.23 -14.63 9.85
C ALA A 24 -13.18 -13.83 10.76
N LYS A 25 -12.66 -12.80 11.47
CA LYS A 25 -13.48 -11.93 12.31
C LYS A 25 -14.51 -11.13 11.53
N THR A 26 -14.27 -10.81 10.26
CA THR A 26 -15.28 -10.12 9.42
C THR A 26 -16.53 -10.94 9.16
N TYR A 27 -16.46 -12.27 9.29
CA TYR A 27 -17.60 -13.18 9.12
C TYR A 27 -18.31 -13.53 10.43
N ALA A 28 -17.92 -12.90 11.55
CA ALA A 28 -18.51 -13.14 12.87
C ALA A 28 -19.10 -11.85 13.45
N PRO A 29 -20.11 -11.93 14.32
CA PRO A 29 -20.60 -10.76 15.06
C PRO A 29 -19.49 -10.10 15.91
N PRO A 30 -19.49 -8.76 16.04
CA PRO A 30 -20.47 -7.83 15.46
C PRO A 30 -20.18 -7.45 13.99
N LEU A 31 -18.99 -7.76 13.48
CA LEU A 31 -18.49 -7.26 12.18
C LEU A 31 -19.29 -7.75 10.96
N VAL A 32 -19.94 -8.91 11.06
CA VAL A 32 -20.84 -9.40 9.99
C VAL A 32 -22.00 -8.43 9.70
N PHE A 33 -22.32 -7.55 10.65
CA PHE A 33 -23.36 -6.52 10.52
C PHE A 33 -22.78 -5.11 10.27
N ALA A 34 -21.46 -4.97 10.12
CA ALA A 34 -20.83 -3.70 9.82
C ALA A 34 -21.21 -3.22 8.41
N ASP A 35 -21.09 -1.92 8.19
CA ASP A 35 -21.35 -1.30 6.88
C ASP A 35 -20.46 -1.93 5.78
N ALA A 36 -21.09 -2.35 4.69
CA ALA A 36 -20.41 -2.96 3.55
C ALA A 36 -19.33 -2.05 2.93
N HIS A 37 -19.51 -0.72 3.02
CA HIS A 37 -18.53 0.27 2.53
C HIS A 37 -17.21 0.25 3.30
N VAL A 38 -17.19 -0.27 4.53
CA VAL A 38 -15.94 -0.48 5.30
C VAL A 38 -15.54 -1.95 5.37
N LEU A 39 -16.51 -2.87 5.37
CA LEU A 39 -16.28 -4.30 5.55
C LEU A 39 -15.61 -4.93 4.31
N ILE A 40 -16.16 -4.68 3.12
CA ILE A 40 -15.65 -5.28 1.87
C ILE A 40 -14.21 -4.84 1.59
N PRO A 41 -13.85 -3.54 1.71
CA PRO A 41 -12.45 -3.13 1.58
C PRO A 41 -11.50 -3.80 2.58
N ALA A 42 -11.93 -3.94 3.85
CA ALA A 42 -11.13 -4.60 4.86
C ALA A 42 -10.88 -6.07 4.51
N GLN A 43 -11.91 -6.79 4.06
CA GLN A 43 -11.79 -8.19 3.62
C GLN A 43 -10.80 -8.35 2.46
N LEU A 44 -10.89 -7.48 1.45
CA LEU A 44 -9.96 -7.47 0.32
C LEU A 44 -8.53 -7.24 0.81
N LEU A 45 -8.32 -6.25 1.68
CA LEU A 45 -7.00 -6.00 2.25
C LEU A 45 -6.49 -7.20 3.03
N PHE A 46 -7.27 -7.81 3.92
CA PHE A 46 -6.81 -8.95 4.71
C PHE A 46 -6.45 -10.17 3.85
N ALA A 47 -7.28 -10.49 2.85
CA ALA A 47 -7.01 -11.60 1.95
C ALA A 47 -5.72 -11.37 1.15
N VAL A 48 -5.53 -10.17 0.60
CA VAL A 48 -4.34 -9.84 -0.20
C VAL A 48 -3.10 -9.72 0.68
N SER A 49 -3.20 -9.11 1.86
CA SER A 49 -2.14 -9.06 2.85
C SER A 49 -1.68 -10.45 3.29
N ALA A 50 -2.62 -11.36 3.58
CA ALA A 50 -2.30 -12.75 3.89
C ALA A 50 -1.55 -13.42 2.73
N PHE A 51 -2.04 -13.25 1.50
CA PHE A 51 -1.38 -13.76 0.30
C PHE A 51 0.05 -13.21 0.16
N ARG A 52 0.27 -11.91 0.34
CA ARG A 52 1.59 -11.27 0.23
C ARG A 52 2.56 -11.65 1.34
N CYS A 53 2.05 -11.93 2.52
CA CYS A 53 2.85 -12.51 3.60
C CYS A 53 3.29 -13.95 3.28
N LEU A 54 2.46 -14.70 2.56
CA LEU A 54 2.81 -16.05 2.10
C LEU A 54 3.74 -16.02 0.87
N PHE A 55 3.52 -15.12 -0.08
CA PHE A 55 4.29 -15.00 -1.31
C PHE A 55 4.86 -13.59 -1.42
N PRO A 56 5.82 -13.21 -0.57
CA PRO A 56 6.40 -11.88 -0.64
C PRO A 56 7.19 -11.73 -1.94
N VAL A 57 7.03 -10.58 -2.56
CA VAL A 57 7.72 -10.18 -3.79
C VAL A 57 8.12 -8.72 -3.71
N ARG A 58 9.20 -8.37 -4.41
CA ARG A 58 9.52 -6.99 -4.78
C ARG A 58 9.49 -6.90 -6.30
N TYR A 59 8.77 -5.90 -6.80
CA TYR A 59 8.51 -5.76 -8.23
C TYR A 59 9.78 -5.45 -9.03
N GLU A 60 10.68 -4.68 -8.42
CA GLU A 60 11.98 -4.40 -9.02
C GLU A 60 12.79 -5.69 -9.21
N ASN A 61 13.24 -5.92 -10.44
CA ASN A 61 14.00 -7.10 -10.86
C ASN A 61 13.29 -8.44 -10.62
N ASN A 62 11.96 -8.45 -10.49
CA ASN A 62 11.14 -9.64 -10.27
C ASN A 62 11.63 -10.50 -9.08
N VAL A 63 12.04 -9.85 -8.00
CA VAL A 63 12.59 -10.51 -6.82
C VAL A 63 11.48 -11.23 -6.07
N VAL A 64 11.68 -12.51 -5.81
CA VAL A 64 10.72 -13.36 -5.12
C VAL A 64 11.38 -14.14 -4.00
N PHE A 65 10.60 -14.55 -3.01
CA PHE A 65 11.07 -15.49 -2.00
C PHE A 65 10.87 -16.95 -2.42
N HIS A 66 9.73 -17.25 -3.04
CA HIS A 66 9.39 -18.59 -3.53
C HIS A 66 9.44 -18.62 -5.05
N ASP A 67 10.11 -19.61 -5.64
CA ASP A 67 9.99 -19.85 -7.08
C ASP A 67 8.69 -20.62 -7.37
N SER A 68 7.59 -19.89 -7.43
CA SER A 68 6.25 -20.42 -7.68
C SER A 68 5.47 -19.47 -8.58
N PRO A 69 4.55 -19.96 -9.43
CA PRO A 69 3.63 -19.11 -10.18
C PRO A 69 2.85 -18.12 -9.29
N LEU A 70 2.59 -18.47 -8.03
CA LEU A 70 1.94 -17.59 -7.06
C LEU A 70 2.80 -16.37 -6.68
N SER A 71 4.12 -16.44 -6.87
CA SER A 71 5.03 -15.30 -6.68
C SER A 71 5.22 -14.47 -7.95
N SER A 72 4.36 -14.63 -8.96
CA SER A 72 4.30 -13.74 -10.12
C SER A 72 4.11 -12.28 -9.68
N ILE A 73 4.90 -11.38 -10.27
CA ILE A 73 4.74 -9.93 -10.09
C ILE A 73 3.37 -9.48 -10.61
N PHE A 74 2.94 -10.00 -11.76
CA PHE A 74 1.64 -9.69 -12.37
C PHE A 74 0.49 -10.02 -11.42
N LEU A 75 0.43 -11.25 -10.90
CA LEU A 75 -0.63 -11.67 -9.99
C LEU A 75 -0.60 -10.83 -8.71
N THR A 76 0.57 -10.73 -8.08
CA THR A 76 0.71 -10.03 -6.80
C THR A 76 0.37 -8.56 -6.93
N ARG A 77 0.83 -7.90 -8.01
CA ARG A 77 0.55 -6.49 -8.25
C ARG A 77 -0.93 -6.27 -8.57
N THR A 78 -1.57 -7.15 -9.33
CA THR A 78 -3.02 -7.06 -9.63
C THR A 78 -3.83 -7.10 -8.35
N LEU A 79 -3.57 -8.10 -7.50
CA LEU A 79 -4.23 -8.23 -6.19
C LEU A 79 -3.98 -7.01 -5.32
N ALA A 80 -2.72 -6.57 -5.24
CA ALA A 80 -2.35 -5.40 -4.45
C ALA A 80 -2.98 -4.11 -4.98
N THR A 81 -3.12 -3.94 -6.29
CA THR A 81 -3.82 -2.80 -6.91
C THR A 81 -5.28 -2.76 -6.46
N CYS A 82 -5.98 -3.89 -6.50
CA CYS A 82 -7.36 -3.97 -6.00
C CYS A 82 -7.43 -3.63 -4.49
N SER A 83 -6.55 -4.19 -3.66
CA SER A 83 -6.57 -3.93 -2.23
C SER A 83 -6.20 -2.50 -1.87
N GLU A 84 -5.25 -1.89 -2.57
CA GLU A 84 -4.79 -0.52 -2.30
C GLU A 84 -5.86 0.50 -2.66
N VAL A 85 -6.55 0.31 -3.80
CA VAL A 85 -7.70 1.14 -4.17
C VAL A 85 -8.83 0.98 -3.14
N ALA A 86 -9.11 -0.26 -2.72
CA ALA A 86 -10.14 -0.52 -1.71
C ALA A 86 -9.78 0.13 -0.36
N LEU A 87 -8.53 0.03 0.10
CA LEU A 87 -8.06 0.67 1.33
C LEU A 87 -8.24 2.18 1.29
N ILE A 88 -7.83 2.84 0.20
CA ILE A 88 -7.99 4.30 0.09
C ILE A 88 -9.47 4.67 0.00
N TYR A 89 -10.30 3.86 -0.66
CA TYR A 89 -11.74 4.02 -0.62
C TYR A 89 -12.30 3.92 0.81
N GLN A 90 -11.83 2.95 1.61
CA GLN A 90 -12.21 2.77 3.01
C GLN A 90 -11.87 4.01 3.85
N LEU A 91 -10.66 4.54 3.70
CA LEU A 91 -10.21 5.76 4.38
C LEU A 91 -11.01 6.98 3.94
N ALA A 92 -11.27 7.12 2.64
CA ALA A 92 -12.10 8.21 2.12
C ALA A 92 -13.54 8.12 2.65
N TYR A 93 -14.09 6.91 2.76
CA TYR A 93 -15.41 6.68 3.35
C TYR A 93 -15.44 7.04 4.83
N LEU A 94 -14.41 6.66 5.59
CA LEU A 94 -14.26 7.05 7.00
C LEU A 94 -14.24 8.57 7.16
N ILE A 95 -13.49 9.30 6.33
CA ILE A 95 -13.47 10.78 6.39
C ILE A 95 -14.87 11.36 6.18
N ARG A 96 -15.63 10.83 5.21
CA ARG A 96 -17.02 11.26 4.97
C ARG A 96 -17.98 10.88 6.10
N LEU A 97 -17.72 9.77 6.77
CA LEU A 97 -18.49 9.33 7.94
C LEU A 97 -18.24 10.24 9.16
N LEU A 98 -17.00 10.69 9.34
CA LEU A 98 -16.61 11.65 10.39
C LEU A 98 -17.07 13.09 10.06
N ASN A 99 -17.37 13.39 8.81
CA ASN A 99 -17.87 14.69 8.34
C ASN A 99 -19.38 14.86 8.60
N SER A 100 -19.78 14.96 9.87
CA SER A 100 -21.19 15.11 10.30
C SER A 100 -21.89 16.29 9.62
N ASP A 101 -21.17 17.38 9.44
CA ASP A 101 -21.69 18.66 8.95
C ASP A 101 -21.69 18.76 7.42
N ARG A 102 -21.31 17.67 6.72
CA ARG A 102 -21.32 17.56 5.25
C ARG A 102 -20.55 18.68 4.56
N ILE A 103 -19.38 19.00 5.10
CA ILE A 103 -18.53 20.07 4.60
C ILE A 103 -17.97 19.69 3.23
N GLY A 104 -18.41 20.38 2.19
CA GLY A 104 -18.23 19.93 0.80
C GLY A 104 -16.77 19.79 0.32
N TRP A 105 -15.84 20.58 0.87
CA TRP A 105 -14.42 20.43 0.51
C TRP A 105 -13.80 19.18 1.11
N VAL A 106 -14.25 18.74 2.29
CA VAL A 106 -13.79 17.49 2.93
C VAL A 106 -14.24 16.29 2.10
N ASP A 107 -15.49 16.30 1.65
CA ASP A 107 -16.02 15.28 0.74
C ASP A 107 -15.27 15.26 -0.58
N THR A 108 -15.02 16.42 -1.18
CA THR A 108 -14.24 16.55 -2.42
C THR A 108 -12.82 15.98 -2.23
N LEU A 109 -12.15 16.36 -1.16
CA LEU A 109 -10.79 15.88 -0.85
C LEU A 109 -10.75 14.36 -0.67
N SER A 110 -11.77 13.79 -0.02
CA SER A 110 -11.89 12.33 0.14
C SER A 110 -12.01 11.60 -1.21
N TRP A 111 -12.74 12.15 -2.19
CA TRP A 111 -12.83 11.57 -3.53
C TRP A 111 -11.54 11.76 -4.34
N CYS A 112 -10.86 12.90 -4.18
CA CYS A 112 -9.55 13.14 -4.76
C CYS A 112 -8.53 12.08 -4.31
N MET A 113 -8.60 11.61 -3.06
CA MET A 113 -7.74 10.50 -2.59
C MET A 113 -7.95 9.23 -3.41
N VAL A 114 -9.21 8.87 -3.70
CA VAL A 114 -9.56 7.68 -4.50
C VAL A 114 -9.09 7.83 -5.95
N ALA A 115 -9.29 9.00 -6.55
CA ALA A 115 -8.78 9.26 -7.90
C ALA A 115 -7.24 9.20 -7.94
N GLN A 116 -6.58 9.76 -6.93
CA GLN A 116 -5.12 9.78 -6.85
C GLN A 116 -4.53 8.38 -6.70
N VAL A 117 -5.14 7.48 -5.92
CA VAL A 117 -4.61 6.11 -5.81
C VAL A 117 -4.69 5.39 -7.14
N VAL A 118 -5.76 5.58 -7.94
CA VAL A 118 -5.87 4.98 -9.28
C VAL A 118 -4.75 5.49 -10.19
N VAL A 119 -4.43 6.78 -10.14
CA VAL A 119 -3.29 7.35 -10.86
C VAL A 119 -1.97 6.73 -10.38
N SER A 120 -1.77 6.57 -9.07
CA SER A 120 -0.60 5.90 -8.50
C SER A 120 -0.45 4.46 -9.01
N GLN A 121 -1.55 3.70 -9.08
CA GLN A 121 -1.51 2.33 -9.64
C GLN A 121 -1.05 2.33 -11.10
N GLY A 122 -1.47 3.32 -11.89
CA GLY A 122 -1.00 3.53 -13.26
C GLY A 122 0.52 3.72 -13.33
N PHE A 123 1.11 4.47 -12.39
CA PHE A 123 2.56 4.63 -12.30
C PHE A 123 3.28 3.33 -11.94
N VAL A 124 2.77 2.54 -11.00
CA VAL A 124 3.38 1.25 -10.64
C VAL A 124 3.37 0.28 -11.81
N TRP A 125 2.22 0.13 -12.47
CA TRP A 125 2.12 -0.71 -13.66
C TRP A 125 2.99 -0.19 -14.79
N GLY A 126 3.04 1.13 -14.99
CA GLY A 126 3.98 1.75 -15.92
C GLY A 126 5.43 1.38 -15.59
N ALA A 127 5.83 1.38 -14.31
CA ALA A 127 7.17 1.03 -13.85
C ALA A 127 7.51 -0.43 -14.17
N ILE A 128 6.58 -1.35 -13.90
CA ILE A 128 6.72 -2.79 -14.15
C ILE A 128 6.83 -3.05 -15.65
N LEU A 129 5.90 -2.51 -16.44
CA LEU A 129 5.81 -2.79 -17.87
C LEU A 129 6.93 -2.14 -18.68
N SER A 130 7.43 -0.97 -18.26
CA SER A 130 8.48 -0.25 -18.99
C SER A 130 9.88 -0.39 -18.38
N GLY A 131 10.01 -0.99 -17.20
CA GLY A 131 11.27 -1.06 -16.44
C GLY A 131 11.80 0.31 -15.98
N ARG A 132 10.95 1.35 -15.98
CA ARG A 132 11.32 2.72 -15.60
C ARG A 132 11.11 2.95 -14.11
N LEU A 133 12.18 2.80 -13.32
CA LEU A 133 12.15 2.96 -11.86
C LEU A 133 11.67 4.34 -11.39
N ARG A 134 11.86 5.39 -12.20
CA ARG A 134 11.37 6.75 -11.90
C ARG A 134 9.84 6.81 -11.74
N LEU A 135 9.10 5.86 -12.30
CA LEU A 135 7.65 5.80 -12.12
C LEU A 135 7.26 5.37 -10.69
N TYR A 136 8.08 4.59 -9.98
CA TYR A 136 7.87 4.31 -8.56
C TYR A 136 7.96 5.58 -7.70
N PHE A 137 8.83 6.54 -8.07
CA PHE A 137 8.85 7.83 -7.38
C PHE A 137 7.51 8.58 -7.49
N TYR A 138 6.89 8.58 -8.67
CA TYR A 138 5.61 9.26 -8.87
C TYR A 138 4.45 8.56 -8.18
N GLU A 139 4.48 7.21 -8.10
CA GLU A 139 3.55 6.48 -7.25
C GLU A 139 3.67 6.91 -5.77
N GLU A 140 4.89 6.87 -5.23
CA GLU A 140 5.16 7.19 -3.82
C GLU A 140 4.85 8.65 -3.49
N LEU A 141 5.00 9.56 -4.46
CA LEU A 141 4.54 10.93 -4.35
C LEU A 141 3.00 10.99 -4.27
N GLY A 142 2.30 10.18 -5.08
CA GLY A 142 0.86 10.04 -5.00
C GLY A 142 0.39 9.52 -3.63
N TRP A 143 1.07 8.53 -3.06
CA TRP A 143 0.81 8.08 -1.69
C TRP A 143 0.99 9.19 -0.66
N TRP A 144 2.06 9.98 -0.79
CA TRP A 144 2.28 11.14 0.07
C TRP A 144 1.12 12.15 -0.03
N LEU A 145 0.66 12.47 -1.25
CA LEU A 145 -0.47 13.37 -1.48
C LEU A 145 -1.78 12.84 -0.86
N ILE A 146 -2.05 11.54 -0.99
CA ILE A 146 -3.24 10.90 -0.41
C ILE A 146 -3.26 11.03 1.11
N TYR A 147 -2.16 10.68 1.78
CA TYR A 147 -2.10 10.74 3.24
C TYR A 147 -2.00 12.17 3.75
N MET A 148 -1.43 13.10 2.99
CA MET A 148 -1.48 14.53 3.30
C MET A 148 -2.93 15.03 3.25
N ALA A 149 -3.68 14.70 2.20
CA ALA A 149 -5.09 15.02 2.07
C ALA A 149 -5.92 14.45 3.23
N ASN A 150 -5.72 13.16 3.56
CA ASN A 150 -6.35 12.52 4.71
C ASN A 150 -6.04 13.23 6.04
N THR A 151 -4.79 13.65 6.22
CA THR A 151 -4.33 14.34 7.44
C THR A 151 -4.95 15.73 7.54
N ILE A 152 -4.97 16.51 6.44
CA ILE A 152 -5.60 17.84 6.41
C ILE A 152 -7.09 17.75 6.75
N ALA A 153 -7.80 16.80 6.12
CA ALA A 153 -9.20 16.54 6.43
C ALA A 153 -9.40 16.16 7.90
N SER A 154 -8.57 15.26 8.42
CA SER A 154 -8.67 14.79 9.82
C SER A 154 -8.34 15.90 10.82
N ILE A 155 -7.37 16.77 10.55
CA ILE A 155 -7.04 17.92 11.42
C ILE A 155 -8.25 18.86 11.49
N TYR A 156 -8.83 19.16 10.34
CA TYR A 156 -9.98 20.05 10.28
C TYR A 156 -11.18 19.48 11.01
N LEU A 157 -11.54 18.22 10.74
CA LEU A 157 -12.65 17.55 11.42
C LEU A 157 -12.41 17.50 12.93
N TYR A 158 -11.20 17.14 13.37
CA TYR A 158 -10.84 17.11 14.80
C TYR A 158 -10.96 18.47 15.48
N ALA A 159 -10.73 19.55 14.74
CA ALA A 159 -10.81 20.92 15.27
C ALA A 159 -12.21 21.53 15.23
N THR A 160 -13.16 20.93 14.48
CA THR A 160 -14.47 21.56 14.18
C THR A 160 -15.68 20.73 14.56
N VAL A 161 -15.54 19.41 14.68
CA VAL A 161 -16.63 18.50 15.06
C VAL A 161 -16.56 18.24 16.56
N ASP A 162 -17.67 18.49 17.26
CA ASP A 162 -17.75 18.37 18.72
C ASP A 162 -17.95 16.92 19.21
N ASP A 163 -18.56 16.04 18.41
CA ASP A 163 -18.82 14.64 18.75
C ASP A 163 -18.64 13.71 17.53
N PHE A 164 -17.81 12.68 17.68
CA PHE A 164 -17.57 11.65 16.66
C PHE A 164 -18.42 10.39 16.85
N ALA A 165 -19.41 10.39 17.74
CA ALA A 165 -20.26 9.25 18.07
C ALA A 165 -19.45 8.00 18.47
N GLY A 166 -18.40 8.20 19.27
CA GLY A 166 -17.51 7.13 19.74
C GLY A 166 -16.42 6.69 18.74
N ARG A 167 -16.23 7.45 17.65
CA ARG A 167 -15.18 7.21 16.62
C ARG A 167 -13.91 8.02 16.83
N ASP A 168 -13.72 8.61 18.01
CA ASP A 168 -12.58 9.44 18.41
C ASP A 168 -11.24 8.75 18.17
N LEU A 169 -11.19 7.45 18.45
CA LEU A 169 -10.00 6.64 18.20
C LEU A 169 -9.61 6.64 16.71
N LEU A 170 -10.58 6.60 15.79
CA LEU A 170 -10.30 6.54 14.35
C LEU A 170 -9.70 7.84 13.83
N ILE A 171 -10.21 8.99 14.28
CA ILE A 171 -9.64 10.28 13.89
C ILE A 171 -8.24 10.49 14.49
N LEU A 172 -8.02 10.09 15.75
CA LEU A 172 -6.70 10.13 16.37
C LEU A 172 -5.70 9.21 15.66
N LEU A 173 -6.13 8.03 15.19
CA LEU A 173 -5.30 7.14 14.38
C LEU A 173 -4.93 7.75 13.03
N ASN A 174 -5.87 8.41 12.34
CA ASN A 174 -5.57 9.13 11.09
C ASN A 174 -4.48 10.20 11.32
N LEU A 175 -4.62 10.99 12.39
CA LEU A 175 -3.67 12.04 12.75
C LEU A 175 -2.30 11.49 13.14
N LEU A 176 -2.27 10.45 13.99
CA LEU A 176 -1.03 9.78 14.38
C LEU A 176 -0.32 9.18 13.17
N PHE A 177 -1.06 8.52 12.28
CA PHE A 177 -0.51 7.98 11.05
C PHE A 177 0.08 9.10 10.20
N GLY A 178 -0.65 10.19 9.96
CA GLY A 178 -0.15 11.35 9.21
C GLY A 178 1.12 11.94 9.81
N ALA A 179 1.15 12.11 11.13
CA ALA A 179 2.28 12.69 11.86
C ALA A 179 3.57 11.85 11.75
N VAL A 180 3.45 10.53 11.69
CA VAL A 180 4.60 9.62 11.57
C VAL A 180 4.96 9.34 10.10
N TYR A 181 3.95 9.05 9.28
CA TYR A 181 4.11 8.63 7.90
C TYR A 181 4.62 9.76 7.01
N LEU A 182 4.07 10.97 7.09
CA LEU A 182 4.43 12.04 6.15
C LEU A 182 5.91 12.46 6.26
N PRO A 183 6.50 12.65 7.46
CA PRO A 183 7.93 12.92 7.57
C PRO A 183 8.79 11.76 7.08
N TRP A 184 8.41 10.53 7.41
CA TRP A 184 9.12 9.33 6.94
C TRP A 184 9.08 9.20 5.42
N GLN A 185 7.92 9.44 4.81
CA GLN A 185 7.70 9.35 3.37
C GLN A 185 8.51 10.43 2.61
N LEU A 186 8.73 11.61 3.20
CA LEU A 186 9.64 12.61 2.62
C LEU A 186 11.09 12.11 2.56
N LEU A 187 11.55 11.36 3.58
CA LEU A 187 12.87 10.73 3.55
C LEU A 187 12.94 9.64 2.49
N HIS A 188 11.89 8.83 2.36
CA HIS A 188 11.78 7.78 1.36
C HIS A 188 11.81 8.35 -0.08
N LEU A 189 11.02 9.39 -0.36
CA LEU A 189 11.00 10.06 -1.67
C LEU A 189 12.37 10.60 -2.07
N ARG A 190 13.12 11.18 -1.12
CA ARG A 190 14.50 11.66 -1.36
C ARG A 190 15.44 10.51 -1.70
N ALA A 191 15.28 9.34 -1.09
CA ALA A 191 16.06 8.16 -1.40
C ALA A 191 15.75 7.65 -2.83
N LEU A 192 14.47 7.58 -3.20
CA LEU A 192 14.02 7.12 -4.53
C LEU A 192 14.51 8.04 -5.65
N ILE A 193 14.48 9.37 -5.47
CA ILE A 193 15.02 10.29 -6.49
C ILE A 193 16.51 10.03 -6.70
N LYS A 194 17.28 9.86 -5.62
CA LYS A 194 18.72 9.59 -5.72
C LYS A 194 18.99 8.28 -6.45
N GLU A 195 18.25 7.23 -6.12
CA GLU A 195 18.36 5.92 -6.77
C GLU A 195 17.97 5.98 -8.26
N ALA A 196 16.89 6.68 -8.58
CA ALA A 196 16.46 6.89 -9.97
C ALA A 196 17.53 7.66 -10.77
N GLN A 197 18.09 8.73 -10.22
CA GLN A 197 19.15 9.51 -10.87
C GLN A 197 20.42 8.69 -11.08
N LEU A 198 20.85 7.90 -10.08
CA LEU A 198 22.01 7.02 -10.22
C LEU A 198 21.80 5.94 -11.28
N ASN A 199 20.59 5.35 -11.34
CA ASN A 199 20.24 4.36 -12.35
C ASN A 199 20.13 4.96 -13.75
N GLU A 200 19.59 6.17 -13.89
CA GLU A 200 19.56 6.91 -15.16
C GLU A 200 20.99 7.26 -15.62
N ALA A 201 21.86 7.71 -14.72
CA ALA A 201 23.26 8.03 -15.04
C ALA A 201 24.09 6.80 -15.45
N ARG A 202 23.75 5.61 -14.93
CA ARG A 202 24.39 4.33 -15.32
C ARG A 202 23.92 3.80 -16.67
N LYS A 203 22.74 4.24 -17.16
CA LYS A 203 22.22 3.81 -18.45
C LYS A 203 22.76 4.71 -19.55
N THR A 204 23.49 4.12 -20.49
CA THR A 204 24.08 4.80 -21.66
C THR A 204 23.04 5.28 -22.67
N SER A 205 21.78 4.90 -22.52
CA SER A 205 20.67 5.38 -23.36
C SER A 205 19.36 5.41 -22.55
N PRO A 206 18.51 6.43 -22.72
CA PRO A 206 17.22 6.46 -22.05
C PRO A 206 16.37 5.27 -22.56
N PRO A 207 15.69 4.53 -21.67
CA PRO A 207 14.84 3.42 -22.08
C PRO A 207 13.72 3.98 -22.96
N HIS A 208 13.75 3.71 -24.26
CA HIS A 208 12.68 4.08 -25.17
C HIS A 208 11.45 3.23 -24.81
N VAL A 209 10.30 3.86 -24.52
CA VAL A 209 9.06 3.08 -24.41
C VAL A 209 8.70 2.64 -25.81
N SER A 210 8.87 1.36 -26.09
CA SER A 210 8.38 0.71 -27.30
C SER A 210 7.32 -0.32 -26.92
N LEU A 211 6.45 -0.66 -27.87
CA LEU A 211 5.46 -1.72 -27.66
C LEU A 211 6.12 -3.05 -27.29
N GLU A 212 7.28 -3.34 -27.88
CA GLU A 212 8.05 -4.55 -27.58
C GLU A 212 8.61 -4.54 -26.15
N ALA A 213 9.07 -3.37 -25.66
CA ALA A 213 9.46 -3.23 -24.26
C ALA A 213 8.28 -3.49 -23.30
N ILE A 214 7.10 -2.98 -23.62
CA ILE A 214 5.88 -3.21 -22.83
C ILE A 214 5.47 -4.69 -22.85
N LYS A 215 5.50 -5.35 -24.02
CA LYS A 215 5.22 -6.79 -24.13
C LYS A 215 6.22 -7.62 -23.34
N SER A 216 7.51 -7.29 -23.42
CA SER A 216 8.54 -7.94 -22.63
C SER A 216 8.28 -7.75 -21.14
N GLY A 217 8.02 -6.52 -20.68
CA GLY A 217 7.71 -6.25 -19.28
C GLY A 217 6.46 -6.99 -18.78
N LEU A 218 5.43 -7.12 -19.62
CA LEU A 218 4.26 -7.93 -19.31
C LEU A 218 4.62 -9.41 -19.17
N HIS A 219 5.33 -9.96 -20.15
CA HIS A 219 5.79 -11.35 -20.12
C HIS A 219 6.63 -11.62 -18.87
N ASP A 220 7.58 -10.73 -18.57
CA ASP A 220 8.47 -10.85 -17.42
C ASP A 220 7.70 -10.75 -16.11
N SER A 221 6.71 -9.86 -16.01
CA SER A 221 5.87 -9.76 -14.81
C SER A 221 5.08 -11.04 -14.53
N ILE A 222 4.77 -11.84 -15.56
CA ILE A 222 4.04 -13.10 -15.42
C ILE A 222 5.02 -14.24 -15.09
N TYR A 223 6.11 -14.34 -15.84
CA TYR A 223 6.95 -15.54 -15.86
C TYR A 223 8.30 -15.39 -15.17
N ALA A 224 8.91 -14.21 -15.17
CA ALA A 224 10.21 -14.00 -14.58
C ALA A 224 10.12 -14.01 -13.05
N ARG A 225 11.03 -14.75 -12.43
CA ARG A 225 11.17 -14.90 -10.99
C ARG A 225 12.66 -14.94 -10.67
N ASN A 226 13.10 -14.12 -9.75
CA ASN A 226 14.47 -14.08 -9.27
C ASN A 226 14.50 -14.41 -7.76
N PRO A 227 14.58 -15.70 -7.40
CA PRO A 227 14.58 -16.12 -6.00
C PRO A 227 15.85 -15.67 -5.28
N THR A 228 15.72 -14.81 -4.28
CA THR A 228 16.87 -14.35 -3.49
C THR A 228 16.45 -13.91 -2.08
N CYS A 229 17.39 -13.99 -1.14
CA CYS A 229 17.25 -13.47 0.22
C CYS A 229 18.24 -12.33 0.51
N ASP A 230 18.94 -11.81 -0.51
CA ASP A 230 19.87 -10.69 -0.36
C ASP A 230 19.13 -9.41 0.06
N PRO A 231 19.43 -8.82 1.23
CA PRO A 231 18.77 -7.61 1.71
C PRO A 231 18.74 -6.45 0.71
N GLN A 232 19.77 -6.28 -0.12
CA GLN A 232 19.79 -5.20 -1.11
C GLN A 232 18.73 -5.41 -2.20
N ALA A 233 18.56 -6.66 -2.63
CA ALA A 233 17.52 -7.04 -3.58
C ALA A 233 16.10 -6.82 -3.04
N TRP A 234 15.91 -6.69 -1.72
CA TRP A 234 14.61 -6.41 -1.09
C TRP A 234 14.39 -4.96 -0.66
N GLY A 235 15.32 -4.04 -0.95
CA GLY A 235 15.21 -2.62 -0.60
C GLY A 235 15.68 -2.31 0.82
N GLY A 236 16.45 -3.24 1.42
CA GLY A 236 17.02 -3.13 2.74
C GLY A 236 15.96 -2.87 3.82
N LEU A 237 16.26 -1.95 4.73
CA LEU A 237 15.40 -1.62 5.86
C LEU A 237 14.08 -0.97 5.44
N ILE A 238 14.08 -0.19 4.36
CA ILE A 238 12.87 0.48 3.84
C ILE A 238 11.90 -0.58 3.33
N GLY A 239 12.38 -1.52 2.50
CA GLY A 239 11.55 -2.61 2.00
C GLY A 239 11.03 -3.53 3.12
N ALA A 240 11.87 -3.85 4.11
CA ALA A 240 11.43 -4.63 5.29
C ALA A 240 10.35 -3.91 6.11
N THR A 241 10.50 -2.60 6.31
CA THR A 241 9.48 -1.76 6.98
C THR A 241 8.16 -1.81 6.23
N TRP A 242 8.17 -1.63 4.90
CA TRP A 242 6.96 -1.72 4.08
C TRP A 242 6.30 -3.10 4.17
N MET A 243 7.07 -4.18 4.00
CA MET A 243 6.51 -5.54 4.10
C MET A 243 5.84 -5.81 5.44
N THR A 244 6.44 -5.32 6.53
CA THR A 244 5.93 -5.54 7.89
C THR A 244 4.74 -4.63 8.20
N ALA A 245 4.93 -3.31 8.11
CA ALA A 245 3.92 -2.35 8.51
C ALA A 245 2.70 -2.38 7.58
N TYR A 246 2.93 -2.53 6.28
CA TYR A 246 1.85 -2.41 5.30
C TYR A 246 1.06 -3.70 5.11
N TRP A 247 1.74 -4.84 5.06
CA TRP A 247 1.06 -6.11 4.77
C TRP A 247 0.89 -6.99 6.01
N ALA A 248 1.82 -6.97 6.96
CA ALA A 248 1.75 -7.88 8.10
C ALA A 248 0.96 -7.33 9.30
N THR A 249 1.08 -6.04 9.63
CA THR A 249 0.64 -5.53 10.94
C THR A 249 -0.15 -4.21 10.91
N LEU A 250 0.50 -3.07 10.72
CA LEU A 250 -0.05 -1.74 11.02
C LEU A 250 -1.29 -1.40 10.18
N ILE A 251 -1.19 -1.51 8.86
CA ILE A 251 -2.31 -1.18 7.95
C ILE A 251 -3.47 -2.18 8.07
N PRO A 252 -3.25 -3.51 8.16
CA PRO A 252 -4.32 -4.45 8.48
C PRO A 252 -5.00 -4.16 9.82
N ALA A 253 -4.24 -3.88 10.87
CA ALA A 253 -4.80 -3.54 12.17
C ALA A 253 -5.66 -2.27 12.11
N TRP A 254 -5.21 -1.26 11.36
CA TRP A 254 -5.97 -0.02 11.16
C TRP A 254 -7.28 -0.28 10.40
N ALA A 255 -7.23 -1.00 9.27
CA ALA A 255 -8.44 -1.36 8.52
C ALA A 255 -9.42 -2.22 9.34
N TYR A 256 -8.92 -3.09 10.22
CA TYR A 256 -9.72 -3.86 11.17
C TYR A 256 -10.43 -2.95 12.17
N LEU A 257 -9.71 -1.97 12.73
CA LEU A 257 -10.30 -0.99 13.66
C LEU A 257 -11.36 -0.13 12.96
N ILE A 258 -11.14 0.27 11.70
CA ILE A 258 -12.13 0.99 10.91
C ILE A 258 -13.39 0.14 10.75
N ALA A 259 -13.26 -1.11 10.30
CA ALA A 259 -14.42 -1.99 10.14
C ALA A 259 -15.18 -2.25 11.45
N LEU A 260 -14.48 -2.22 12.59
CA LEU A 260 -15.06 -2.46 13.91
C LEU A 260 -15.75 -1.24 14.51
N LYS A 261 -15.33 -0.03 14.14
CA LYS A 261 -15.70 1.22 14.83
C LYS A 261 -16.39 2.24 13.93
N ALA A 262 -16.38 2.09 12.61
CA ALA A 262 -17.14 2.93 11.68
C ALA A 262 -18.64 2.63 11.81
#